data_AF-A0A3D3TID6-F1
#
_entry.id   AF-A0A3D3TID6-F1
#
_cell.length_a   1.000
_cell.length_b   1.000
_cell.length_c   1.000
_cell.angle_alpha   90.00
_cell.angle_beta   90.00
_cell.angle_gamma   90.00
#
_symmetry.space_group_name_H-M   'P 1'
#
loop_
_entity.id
_entity.type
_entity.pdbx_description
1 polymer ?
#
loop_
_entity_poly.entity_id
_entity_poly.type
_entity_poly.pdbx_seq_one_letter_code
_entity_poly.pdbx_strand_id
1 'polypeptide(L)'
;MESFKDIINGDKPVLVDFYAAWCGPCRTMAPVIESLGRELSDSIRVLKIDIDKNFSASNHYRVQSVPTFMIFKKGEVVWRASGAMEKSLLLQQLKQFID
;
A
#
# COMPACT_ATOMS: atom_id res chain seq x y z
N MET A 1 13.28 6.25 -14.70
CA MET A 1 12.66 6.31 -13.36
C MET A 1 11.17 6.11 -13.58
N GLU A 2 10.56 5.05 -13.04
CA GLU A 2 9.12 4.79 -13.22
C GLU A 2 8.30 5.84 -12.46
N SER A 3 7.23 6.36 -13.05
CA SER A 3 6.28 7.20 -12.33
C SER A 3 5.35 6.35 -11.47
N PHE A 4 4.70 6.96 -10.48
CA PHE A 4 3.67 6.26 -9.68
C PHE A 4 2.60 5.62 -10.57
N LYS A 5 2.17 6.34 -11.63
CA LYS A 5 1.19 5.84 -12.60
C LYS A 5 1.71 4.60 -13.32
N ASP A 6 2.96 4.59 -13.76
CA ASP A 6 3.54 3.43 -14.44
C ASP A 6 3.57 2.21 -13.51
N ILE A 7 3.92 2.41 -12.24
CA ILE A 7 4.01 1.32 -11.26
C ILE A 7 2.64 0.69 -10.99
N ILE A 8 1.60 1.50 -10.75
CA ILE A 8 0.25 0.96 -10.45
C ILE A 8 -0.45 0.34 -11.66
N ASN A 9 -0.01 0.68 -12.89
CA ASN A 9 -0.54 0.11 -14.14
C ASN A 9 0.24 -1.13 -14.62
N GLY A 10 1.28 -1.54 -13.89
CA GLY A 10 2.06 -2.74 -14.22
C GLY A 10 1.28 -4.05 -14.02
N ASP A 11 1.93 -5.16 -14.39
CA ASP A 11 1.32 -6.50 -14.36
C ASP A 11 1.06 -7.01 -12.95
N LYS A 12 1.92 -6.65 -11.99
CA LYS A 12 1.81 -7.09 -10.59
C LYS A 12 0.90 -6.16 -9.80
N PRO A 13 0.04 -6.70 -8.90
CA PRO A 13 -0.65 -5.87 -7.92
C PRO A 13 0.31 -5.04 -7.08
N VAL A 14 -0.10 -3.83 -6.71
CA VAL A 14 0.71 -2.89 -5.94
C VAL A 14 0.04 -2.60 -4.60
N LEU A 15 0.68 -2.97 -3.51
CA LEU A 15 0.29 -2.54 -2.17
C LEU A 15 0.89 -1.16 -1.89
N VAL A 16 0.04 -0.17 -1.64
CA VAL A 16 0.44 1.18 -1.27
C VAL A 16 0.11 1.42 0.20
N ASP A 17 1.13 1.73 1.00
CA ASP A 17 1.05 2.15 2.40
C ASP A 17 1.13 3.69 2.48
N PHE A 18 -0.01 4.34 2.72
CA PHE A 18 -0.06 5.76 3.04
C PHE A 18 0.19 5.94 4.53
N TYR A 19 1.32 6.57 4.87
CA TYR A 19 1.81 6.71 6.24
C TYR A 19 2.23 8.15 6.53
N ALA A 20 2.51 8.42 7.82
CA ALA A 20 3.16 9.65 8.25
C ALA A 20 4.24 9.33 9.30
N ALA A 21 5.26 10.19 9.44
CA ALA A 21 6.36 9.95 10.40
C ALA A 21 5.89 9.99 11.87
N TRP A 22 4.90 10.85 12.17
CA TRP A 22 4.31 11.02 13.49
C TRP A 22 3.31 9.92 13.85
N CYS A 23 2.91 9.08 12.90
CA CYS A 23 1.90 8.04 13.08
C CYS A 23 2.45 6.83 13.86
N GLY A 24 2.01 6.69 15.11
CA GLY A 24 2.33 5.54 15.97
C GLY A 24 1.97 4.19 15.35
N PRO A 25 0.70 3.96 14.95
CA PRO A 25 0.29 2.70 14.33
C PRO A 25 1.05 2.36 13.03
N CYS A 26 1.48 3.38 12.27
CA CYS A 26 2.27 3.17 11.06
C CYS A 26 3.65 2.54 11.37
N ARG A 27 4.27 2.92 12.49
CA ARG A 27 5.53 2.30 12.93
C ARG A 27 5.36 0.82 13.25
N THR A 28 4.23 0.44 13.84
CA THR A 28 3.89 -0.98 14.10
C THR A 28 3.65 -1.74 12.80
N MET A 29 3.01 -1.12 11.80
CA MET A 29 2.73 -1.77 10.52
C MET A 29 3.96 -1.85 9.60
N ALA A 30 4.93 -0.95 9.70
CA ALA A 30 6.12 -0.93 8.84
C ALA A 30 6.84 -2.31 8.69
N PRO A 31 7.20 -3.03 9.78
CA PRO A 31 7.83 -4.35 9.64
C PRO A 31 6.90 -5.39 9.02
N VAL A 32 5.58 -5.27 9.21
CA VAL A 32 4.57 -6.15 8.60
C VAL A 32 4.56 -5.96 7.07
N ILE A 33 4.51 -4.71 6.62
CA ILE A 33 4.51 -4.36 5.19
C ILE A 33 5.82 -4.78 4.52
N GLU A 34 6.96 -4.55 5.18
CA GLU A 34 8.26 -4.99 4.68
C GLU A 34 8.36 -6.52 4.58
N SER A 35 7.83 -7.24 5.58
CA SER A 35 7.78 -8.71 5.56
C SER A 35 6.94 -9.23 4.40
N LEU A 36 5.77 -8.64 4.15
CA LEU A 36 4.91 -9.02 3.02
C LEU A 36 5.57 -8.71 1.67
N GLY A 37 6.23 -7.55 1.56
CA GLY A 37 6.99 -7.18 0.36
C GLY A 37 8.14 -8.14 0.06
N ARG A 38 8.78 -8.71 1.09
CA ARG A 38 9.80 -9.76 0.92
C ARG A 38 9.18 -11.12 0.58
N GLU A 39 8.13 -11.52 1.27
CA GLU A 39 7.47 -12.82 1.05
C GLU A 39 6.80 -12.95 -0.33
N LEU A 40 6.37 -11.83 -0.90
CA LEU A 40 5.65 -11.77 -2.16
C LEU A 40 6.42 -10.95 -3.22
N SER A 41 7.74 -10.83 -3.11
CA SER A 41 8.57 -9.97 -3.98
C SER A 41 8.38 -10.25 -5.48
N ASP A 42 8.10 -11.50 -5.82
CA ASP A 42 7.89 -11.94 -7.20
C ASP A 42 6.45 -11.73 -7.68
N SER A 43 5.50 -11.51 -6.77
CA SER A 43 4.07 -11.46 -7.09
C SER A 43 3.45 -10.07 -6.91
N ILE A 44 4.03 -9.20 -6.07
CA ILE A 44 3.51 -7.85 -5.83
C ILE A 44 4.62 -6.80 -5.90
N ARG A 45 4.21 -5.53 -5.94
CA ARG A 45 5.07 -4.39 -5.61
C ARG A 45 4.56 -3.76 -4.33
N VAL A 46 5.46 -3.21 -3.52
CA VAL A 46 5.11 -2.42 -2.33
C VAL A 46 5.60 -0.99 -2.52
N LEU A 47 4.72 -0.02 -2.28
CA LEU A 47 5.04 1.41 -2.28
C LEU A 47 4.64 2.01 -0.94
N LYS A 48 5.43 2.97 -0.48
CA LYS A 48 5.13 3.75 0.73
C LYS A 48 5.01 5.21 0.33
N ILE A 49 3.92 5.85 0.72
CA ILE A 49 3.64 7.26 0.44
C ILE A 49 3.55 8.00 1.76
N ASP A 50 4.50 8.91 1.98
CA ASP A 50 4.46 9.86 3.08
C ASP A 50 3.43 10.96 2.75
N ILE A 51 2.34 11.00 3.51
CA ILE A 51 1.22 11.92 3.24
C ILE A 51 1.61 13.38 3.43
N ASP A 52 2.60 13.67 4.29
CA ASP A 52 3.07 15.04 4.58
C ASP A 52 3.95 15.57 3.44
N LYS A 53 4.48 14.68 2.60
CA LYS A 53 5.30 15.05 1.43
C LYS A 53 4.52 14.97 0.12
N ASN A 54 3.42 14.22 0.10
CA ASN A 54 2.68 13.90 -1.11
C ASN A 54 1.20 14.30 -1.01
N PHE A 55 0.91 15.53 -0.58
CA PHE A 55 -0.45 16.03 -0.36
C PHE A 55 -1.39 15.82 -1.56
N SER A 56 -0.90 16.00 -2.79
CA SER A 56 -1.71 15.80 -3.99
C SER A 56 -2.18 14.35 -4.13
N ALA A 57 -1.32 13.36 -3.83
CA ALA A 57 -1.69 11.94 -3.86
C ALA A 57 -2.67 11.61 -2.73
N SER A 58 -2.40 12.10 -1.52
CA SER A 58 -3.27 11.93 -0.35
C SER A 58 -4.68 12.47 -0.61
N ASN A 59 -4.78 13.66 -1.21
CA ASN A 59 -6.06 14.29 -1.57
C ASN A 59 -6.77 13.55 -2.71
N HIS A 60 -6.04 13.20 -3.77
CA HIS A 60 -6.61 12.48 -4.92
C HIS A 60 -7.24 11.16 -4.47
N TYR A 61 -6.54 10.39 -3.63
CA TYR A 61 -7.03 9.13 -3.07
C TYR A 61 -7.85 9.31 -1.79
N ARG A 62 -8.19 10.54 -1.38
CA ARG A 62 -9.02 10.84 -0.20
C ARG A 62 -8.54 10.10 1.06
N VAL A 63 -7.25 10.15 1.35
CA VAL A 63 -6.65 9.56 2.57
C VAL A 63 -6.97 10.49 3.75
N GLN A 64 -7.85 10.05 4.64
CA GLN A 64 -8.32 10.83 5.80
C GLN A 64 -7.65 10.43 7.11
N SER A 65 -7.02 9.25 7.15
CA SER A 65 -6.35 8.71 8.33
C SER A 65 -5.17 7.85 7.92
N VAL A 66 -4.17 7.73 8.79
CA VAL A 66 -3.01 6.87 8.58
C VAL A 66 -2.87 5.83 9.70
N PRO A 67 -2.39 4.60 9.40
CA PRO A 67 -2.06 4.13 8.06
C PRO A 67 -3.33 3.88 7.23
N THR A 68 -3.21 4.07 5.91
CA THR A 68 -4.22 3.60 4.95
C THR A 68 -3.52 2.75 3.91
N PHE A 69 -4.03 1.56 3.69
CA PHE A 69 -3.52 0.62 2.71
C PHE A 69 -4.46 0.55 1.52
N MET A 70 -3.90 0.53 0.32
CA MET A 70 -4.63 0.31 -0.93
C MET A 70 -3.93 -0.73 -1.77
N ILE A 71 -4.69 -1.61 -2.41
CA ILE A 71 -4.17 -2.52 -3.43
C ILE A 71 -4.60 -1.98 -4.78
N PHE A 72 -3.64 -1.75 -5.66
CA PHE A 72 -3.86 -1.39 -7.05
C PHE A 72 -3.67 -2.61 -7.94
N LYS A 73 -4.56 -2.78 -8.93
CA LYS A 73 -4.39 -3.76 -10.01
C LYS A 73 -4.79 -3.07 -11.31
N LYS A 74 -3.88 -3.06 -12.30
CA LYS A 74 -4.09 -2.41 -13.61
C LYS A 74 -4.59 -0.96 -13.49
N GLY A 75 -4.00 -0.19 -12.58
CA GLY A 75 -4.31 1.21 -12.35
C GLY A 75 -5.52 1.49 -11.45
N GLU A 76 -6.30 0.48 -11.09
CA GLU A 76 -7.52 0.64 -10.28
C GLU A 76 -7.31 0.22 -8.83
N VAL A 77 -7.97 0.92 -7.89
CA VAL A 77 -8.01 0.53 -6.49
C VAL A 77 -9.01 -0.61 -6.32
N VAL A 78 -8.53 -1.82 -6.13
CA VAL A 78 -9.36 -3.03 -5.97
C VAL A 78 -9.65 -3.36 -4.51
N TRP A 79 -8.86 -2.81 -3.59
CA TRP A 79 -9.08 -2.97 -2.16
C TRP A 79 -8.51 -1.78 -1.38
N ARG A 80 -9.15 -1.45 -0.25
CA ARG A 80 -8.72 -0.40 0.66
C ARG A 80 -9.12 -0.73 2.10
N ALA A 81 -8.23 -0.42 3.04
CA ALA A 81 -8.56 -0.36 4.46
C ALA A 81 -7.67 0.64 5.20
N SER A 82 -8.18 1.15 6.33
CA SER A 82 -7.47 2.11 7.18
C SER A 82 -7.29 1.54 8.59
N GLY A 83 -6.22 1.96 9.25
CA GLY A 83 -5.84 1.48 10.58
C GLY A 83 -4.85 0.31 10.56
N ALA A 84 -4.27 0.02 11.72
CA ALA A 84 -3.42 -1.15 11.89
C ALA A 84 -4.27 -2.43 11.82
N MET A 85 -3.71 -3.49 11.26
CA MET A 85 -4.39 -4.78 11.10
C MET A 85 -3.40 -5.94 11.10
N GLU A 86 -3.93 -7.14 11.29
CA GLU A 86 -3.13 -8.35 11.26
C GLU A 86 -2.49 -8.60 9.90
N LYS A 87 -1.24 -9.09 9.92
CA LYS A 87 -0.50 -9.48 8.70
C LYS A 87 -1.29 -10.49 7.86
N SER A 88 -1.95 -11.45 8.51
CA SER A 88 -2.73 -12.50 7.85
C SER A 88 -3.88 -11.94 7.03
N LEU A 89 -4.55 -10.89 7.51
CA LEU A 89 -5.62 -10.23 6.77
C LEU A 89 -5.07 -9.57 5.49
N LEU A 90 -4.00 -8.79 5.60
CA LEU A 90 -3.33 -8.18 4.45
C LEU A 90 -2.88 -9.23 3.44
N LEU A 91 -2.25 -10.31 3.91
CA LEU A 91 -1.81 -11.41 3.07
C LEU A 91 -2.98 -12.06 2.32
N GLN A 92 -4.10 -12.31 3.00
CA GLN A 92 -5.31 -12.87 2.40
C GLN A 92 -5.89 -11.93 1.33
N GLN A 93 -5.87 -10.62 1.56
CA GLN A 93 -6.34 -9.65 0.56
C GLN A 93 -5.42 -9.61 -0.66
N LEU A 94 -4.10 -9.55 -0.46
CA LEU A 94 -3.14 -9.58 -1.58
C LEU A 94 -3.28 -10.83 -2.45
N LYS A 95 -3.43 -12.00 -1.83
CA LYS A 95 -3.58 -13.28 -2.54
C LYS A 95 -4.81 -13.35 -3.44
N GLN A 96 -5.86 -12.57 -3.18
CA GLN A 96 -7.04 -12.51 -4.06
C GLN A 96 -6.76 -11.79 -5.38
N PHE A 97 -5.69 -10.99 -5.43
CA PHE A 97 -5.36 -10.16 -6.60
C PHE A 97 -4.09 -10.60 -7.32
N ILE A 98 -3.30 -11.52 -6.76
CA ILE A 98 -2.18 -12.18 -7.43
C ILE A 98 -2.74 -13.17 -8.46
N ASP A 99 -2.20 -13.12 -9.68
CA ASP A 99 -2.52 -14.06 -10.76
C ASP A 99 -1.72 -15.37 -10.63
#